data_AF-A0A1Y3BN59-F1
#
_entry.id   AF-A0A1Y3BN59-F1
#
_cell.length_a   1.000
_cell.length_b   1.000
_cell.length_c   1.000
_cell.angle_alpha   90.00
_cell.angle_beta   90.00
_cell.angle_gamma   90.00
#
_symmetry.space_group_name_H-M   'P 1'
#
loop_
_entity.id
_entity.type
_entity.pdbx_description
1 polymer ?
#
loop_
_entity_poly.entity_id
_entity_poly.type
_entity_poly.pdbx_seq_one_letter_code
_entity_poly.pdbx_strand_id
1 'polypeptide(L)'
;MLIRLTDAFFQPDTNITHTRDSLTKQSTAALQIISSFLTHFFRKCHQHSSGGNSSDVDFKLIFESLLNDLLDQLHSPHQTASILIVQVIIKLLISYLAPPPQQQPNKTQTSSLAARLLAIEYLSIICSKFAQFLAEKDETIKELQTTFSTIEQEVDVKPVKNKNKHRDKQQQQQQESEQKQKDENFVTKVYNYLIDYFNSEKLFREKLCLGSIWIKDKYFTESERNEEDFLKKLNQSRFNEDSGSVVAISTAALCIQYMEFVHFSTNTRLFNISISHVTASLSNTSNTTQRSRAMKCLSNILSSSTIDRATQLLSRTDLQNAMRSALLDPSTSVREATVDLIGRFVLQSKDRTLVQRYSDLIGDRILDTGISVRKRVIKILRDFCIEFPEYEKCGEMAVRIVRRINDDGE
;
A
#
# COMPACT_ATOMS: atom_id res chain seq x y z
N MET A 1 -18.76 1.85 13.64
CA MET A 1 -20.04 1.64 12.92
C MET A 1 -19.88 0.73 11.71
N LEU A 2 -18.97 1.02 10.77
CA LEU A 2 -18.78 0.20 9.57
C LEU A 2 -18.34 -1.25 9.83
N ILE A 3 -17.47 -1.47 10.82
CA ILE A 3 -17.12 -2.82 11.28
C ILE A 3 -18.40 -3.54 11.74
N ARG A 4 -19.15 -2.95 12.69
CA ARG A 4 -20.46 -3.48 13.15
C ARG A 4 -21.51 -3.66 12.04
N LEU A 5 -21.43 -2.90 10.96
CA LEU A 5 -22.29 -3.07 9.80
C LEU A 5 -21.83 -4.27 8.96
N THR A 6 -20.52 -4.40 8.72
CA THR A 6 -19.91 -5.54 8.04
C THR A 6 -20.22 -6.83 8.79
N ASP A 7 -19.78 -6.93 10.04
CA ASP A 7 -20.68 -7.03 11.18
C ASP A 7 -21.95 -7.87 11.00
N ALA A 8 -23.04 -7.11 11.06
CA ALA A 8 -24.41 -7.55 10.95
C ALA A 8 -24.74 -8.26 9.64
N PHE A 9 -24.03 -7.98 8.53
CA PHE A 9 -24.34 -8.54 7.21
C PHE A 9 -23.46 -9.73 6.82
N PHE A 10 -22.32 -9.89 7.48
CA PHE A 10 -21.48 -11.06 7.41
C PHE A 10 -21.78 -11.95 8.62
N GLN A 11 -22.82 -12.77 8.47
CA GLN A 11 -23.25 -13.76 9.46
C GLN A 11 -22.95 -15.17 8.94
N PRO A 12 -21.68 -15.61 9.00
CA PRO A 12 -21.37 -16.98 8.65
C PRO A 12 -21.93 -17.92 9.72
N ASP A 13 -22.63 -18.97 9.32
CA ASP A 13 -23.09 -20.01 10.23
C ASP A 13 -21.90 -20.81 10.74
N THR A 14 -21.54 -20.61 12.00
CA THR A 14 -20.37 -21.24 12.64
C THR A 14 -20.49 -22.77 12.78
N ASN A 15 -21.67 -23.34 12.50
CA ASN A 15 -21.94 -24.76 12.67
C ASN A 15 -21.87 -25.56 11.35
N ILE A 16 -21.65 -24.88 10.22
CA ILE A 16 -21.64 -25.51 8.89
C ILE A 16 -20.22 -25.49 8.33
N THR A 17 -19.84 -26.55 7.61
CA THR A 17 -18.62 -26.56 6.81
C THR A 17 -18.69 -25.50 5.73
N HIS A 18 -17.81 -24.51 5.80
CA HIS A 18 -17.73 -23.42 4.85
C HIS A 18 -16.99 -23.83 3.58
N THR A 19 -17.67 -23.69 2.44
CA THR A 19 -17.06 -23.78 1.10
C THR A 19 -16.77 -22.38 0.55
N ARG A 20 -15.95 -22.31 -0.50
CA ARG A 20 -15.70 -21.06 -1.25
C ARG A 20 -16.99 -20.35 -1.64
N ASP A 21 -17.95 -21.09 -2.18
CA ASP A 21 -19.24 -20.54 -2.62
C ASP A 21 -20.05 -19.96 -1.46
N SER A 22 -20.08 -20.66 -0.31
CA SER A 22 -20.79 -20.20 0.88
C SER A 22 -20.18 -18.89 1.42
N LEU A 23 -18.85 -18.85 1.60
CA LEU A 23 -18.13 -17.65 2.06
C LEU A 23 -18.23 -16.50 1.05
N THR A 24 -18.19 -16.80 -0.24
CA THR A 24 -18.30 -15.79 -1.29
C THR A 24 -19.70 -15.18 -1.32
N LYS A 25 -20.76 -16.00 -1.22
CA LYS A 25 -22.15 -15.49 -1.15
C LYS A 25 -22.35 -14.58 0.07
N GLN A 26 -21.92 -15.00 1.25
CA GLN A 26 -22.05 -14.22 2.48
C GLN A 26 -21.22 -12.91 2.43
N SER A 27 -19.97 -12.98 1.95
CA SER A 27 -19.14 -11.77 1.81
C SER A 27 -19.67 -10.82 0.74
N THR A 28 -20.34 -11.31 -0.30
CA THR A 28 -20.91 -10.46 -1.37
C THR A 28 -22.05 -9.58 -0.86
N ALA A 29 -22.92 -10.12 0.00
CA ALA A 29 -24.00 -9.34 0.62
C ALA A 29 -23.43 -8.19 1.48
N ALA A 30 -22.47 -8.48 2.35
CA ALA A 30 -21.79 -7.47 3.16
C ALA A 30 -21.09 -6.41 2.29
N LEU A 31 -20.38 -6.84 1.24
CA LEU A 31 -19.71 -5.97 0.27
C LEU A 31 -20.66 -4.99 -0.42
N GLN A 32 -21.84 -5.44 -0.86
CA GLN A 32 -22.81 -4.58 -1.54
C GLN A 32 -23.30 -3.44 -0.64
N ILE A 33 -23.55 -3.75 0.64
CA ILE A 33 -24.07 -2.78 1.59
C ILE A 33 -22.98 -1.79 2.01
N ILE A 34 -21.77 -2.27 2.29
CA ILE A 34 -20.60 -1.42 2.59
C ILE A 34 -20.31 -0.49 1.41
N SER A 35 -20.29 -1.02 0.19
CA SER A 35 -20.09 -0.23 -1.03
C SER A 35 -21.17 0.84 -1.21
N SER A 36 -22.44 0.48 -0.98
CA SER A 36 -23.57 1.42 -1.08
C SER A 36 -23.46 2.54 -0.04
N PHE A 37 -23.14 2.19 1.21
CA PHE A 37 -22.93 3.16 2.29
C PHE A 37 -21.75 4.08 2.00
N LEU A 38 -20.58 3.54 1.66
CA LEU A 38 -19.38 4.32 1.38
C LEU A 38 -19.57 5.22 0.16
N THR A 39 -20.27 4.75 -0.87
CA THR A 39 -20.61 5.57 -2.04
C THR A 39 -21.49 6.76 -1.64
N HIS A 40 -22.50 6.56 -0.79
CA HIS A 40 -23.33 7.65 -0.30
C HIS A 40 -22.54 8.63 0.58
N PHE A 41 -21.74 8.10 1.51
CA PHE A 41 -20.94 8.92 2.43
C PHE A 41 -19.88 9.74 1.67
N PHE A 42 -19.16 9.13 0.72
CA PHE A 42 -18.19 9.84 -0.11
C PHE A 42 -18.86 10.90 -1.00
N ARG A 43 -20.09 10.64 -1.51
CA ARG A 43 -20.88 11.66 -2.21
C ARG A 43 -21.18 12.87 -1.34
N LYS A 44 -21.51 12.67 -0.07
CA LYS A 44 -21.71 13.76 0.89
C LYS A 44 -20.42 14.55 1.17
N CYS A 45 -19.25 13.91 1.12
CA CYS A 45 -17.96 14.59 1.29
C CYS A 45 -17.65 15.62 0.18
N HIS A 46 -18.19 15.42 -1.03
CA HIS A 46 -17.86 16.25 -2.20
C HIS A 46 -19.05 17.03 -2.77
N GLN A 47 -20.26 16.86 -2.23
CA GLN A 47 -21.41 17.68 -2.58
C GLN A 47 -21.33 18.97 -1.77
N HIS A 48 -21.20 20.12 -2.45
CA HIS A 48 -21.41 21.40 -1.78
C HIS A 48 -22.87 21.48 -1.34
N SER A 49 -23.12 21.95 -0.11
CA SER A 49 -24.43 22.39 0.35
C SER A 49 -24.85 23.62 -0.44
N SER A 50 -25.25 23.43 -1.70
CA SER A 50 -25.88 24.45 -2.53
C SER A 50 -27.29 24.68 -2.00
N GLY A 51 -27.39 25.45 -0.92
CA GLY A 51 -28.64 25.74 -0.21
C GLY A 51 -28.34 25.90 1.27
N GLY A 52 -28.30 27.14 1.74
CA GLY A 52 -27.81 27.55 3.05
C GLY A 52 -28.65 27.11 4.25
N ASN A 53 -28.87 25.81 4.43
CA ASN A 53 -29.48 25.19 5.61
C ASN A 53 -28.98 23.75 5.82
N SER A 54 -27.67 23.55 5.81
CA SER A 54 -27.06 22.30 6.27
C SER A 54 -26.28 22.62 7.54
N SER A 55 -26.60 21.97 8.65
CA SER A 55 -25.69 21.86 9.79
C SER A 55 -24.28 21.52 9.27
N ASP A 56 -23.28 22.29 9.70
CA ASP A 56 -21.87 22.20 9.29
C ASP A 56 -21.20 20.91 9.80
N VAL A 57 -21.73 19.75 9.42
CA VAL A 57 -21.07 18.49 9.64
C VAL A 57 -20.02 18.34 8.56
N ASP A 58 -18.74 18.50 8.94
CA ASP A 58 -17.63 18.28 8.02
C ASP A 58 -17.47 16.76 7.76
N PHE A 59 -18.24 16.26 6.79
CA PHE A 59 -18.18 14.87 6.37
C PHE A 59 -16.79 14.47 5.88
N LYS A 60 -15.95 15.42 5.42
CA LYS A 60 -14.57 15.11 5.01
C LYS A 60 -13.73 14.73 6.22
N LEU A 61 -13.80 15.52 7.29
CA LEU A 61 -13.09 15.24 8.54
C LEU A 61 -13.51 13.89 9.14
N ILE A 62 -14.82 13.59 9.13
CA ILE A 62 -15.33 12.30 9.64
C ILE A 62 -14.84 11.15 8.76
N PHE A 63 -14.84 11.30 7.43
CA PHE A 63 -14.36 10.26 6.53
C PHE A 63 -12.86 10.03 6.69
N GLU A 64 -12.06 11.09 6.84
CA GLU A 64 -10.62 11.00 7.07
C GLU A 64 -10.30 10.33 8.41
N SER A 65 -11.00 10.71 9.49
CA SER A 65 -10.85 10.05 10.80
C SER A 65 -11.19 8.56 10.72
N LEU A 66 -12.33 8.23 10.11
CA LEU A 66 -12.73 6.84 9.88
C LEU A 66 -11.67 6.07 9.09
N LEU A 67 -11.10 6.69 8.05
CA LEU A 67 -10.10 6.06 7.21
C LEU A 67 -8.82 5.75 8.01
N ASN A 68 -8.35 6.70 8.82
CA ASN A 68 -7.18 6.50 9.68
C ASN A 68 -7.44 5.40 10.71
N ASP A 69 -8.60 5.40 11.37
CA ASP A 69 -8.97 4.35 12.34
C ASP A 69 -8.96 2.95 11.70
N LEU A 70 -9.51 2.83 10.48
CA LEU A 70 -9.52 1.56 9.73
C LEU A 70 -8.11 1.10 9.34
N LEU A 71 -7.22 2.03 9.00
CA LEU A 71 -5.83 1.74 8.64
C LEU A 71 -4.99 1.34 9.84
N ASP A 72 -5.23 1.93 11.01
CA ASP A 72 -4.56 1.54 12.26
C ASP A 72 -5.06 0.18 12.79
N GLN A 73 -6.31 -0.16 12.51
CA GLN A 73 -6.92 -1.44 12.85
C GLN A 73 -6.76 -2.51 11.77
N LEU A 74 -6.01 -2.24 10.70
CA LEU A 74 -5.98 -3.09 9.50
C LEU A 74 -5.54 -4.53 9.80
N HIS A 75 -4.57 -4.70 10.70
CA HIS A 75 -4.02 -6.01 11.07
C HIS A 75 -4.57 -6.56 12.38
N SER A 76 -5.57 -5.91 12.99
CA SER A 76 -6.13 -6.36 14.26
C SER A 76 -6.90 -7.67 14.07
N PRO A 77 -6.57 -8.75 14.81
CA PRO A 77 -7.30 -10.00 14.71
C PRO A 77 -8.75 -9.87 15.18
N HIS A 78 -9.07 -8.86 16.01
CA HIS A 78 -10.43 -8.60 16.47
C HIS A 78 -11.29 -7.84 15.44
N GLN A 79 -10.67 -7.27 14.40
CA GLN A 79 -11.32 -6.35 13.47
C GLN A 79 -10.92 -6.66 12.02
N THR A 80 -10.97 -7.93 11.64
CA THR A 80 -10.58 -8.40 10.30
C THR A 80 -11.41 -7.77 9.16
N ALA A 81 -12.62 -7.29 9.47
CA ALA A 81 -13.46 -6.53 8.54
C ALA A 81 -12.79 -5.23 8.02
N SER A 82 -11.86 -4.64 8.77
CA SER A 82 -11.13 -3.42 8.36
C SER A 82 -10.42 -3.60 7.03
N ILE A 83 -9.83 -4.77 6.79
CA ILE A 83 -9.18 -5.14 5.51
C ILE A 83 -10.17 -5.01 4.35
N LEU A 84 -11.34 -5.64 4.48
CA LEU A 84 -12.38 -5.61 3.45
C LEU A 84 -12.84 -4.17 3.17
N ILE A 85 -13.11 -3.40 4.23
CA ILE A 85 -13.60 -2.03 4.11
C ILE A 85 -12.56 -1.16 3.40
N VAL A 86 -11.28 -1.23 3.78
CA VAL A 86 -10.19 -0.49 3.11
C VAL A 86 -10.08 -0.88 1.65
N GLN A 87 -10.15 -2.18 1.31
CA GLN A 87 -10.14 -2.63 -0.09
C GLN A 87 -11.34 -2.08 -0.89
N VAL A 88 -12.52 -1.96 -0.28
CA VAL A 88 -13.70 -1.33 -0.91
C VAL A 88 -13.49 0.17 -1.09
N ILE A 89 -12.94 0.87 -0.09
CA ILE A 89 -12.61 2.30 -0.19
C ILE A 89 -11.65 2.52 -1.36
N ILE A 90 -10.55 1.77 -1.45
CA ILE A 90 -9.57 1.91 -2.55
C ILE A 90 -10.26 1.76 -3.91
N LYS A 91 -11.09 0.72 -4.09
CA LYS A 91 -11.82 0.49 -5.34
C LYS A 91 -12.80 1.63 -5.67
N LEU A 92 -13.51 2.15 -4.66
CA LEU A 92 -14.38 3.30 -4.80
C LEU A 92 -13.59 4.53 -5.26
N LEU A 93 -12.49 4.88 -4.59
CA LEU A 93 -11.68 6.06 -4.94
C LEU A 93 -11.08 5.93 -6.34
N ILE A 94 -10.57 4.75 -6.71
CA ILE A 94 -10.08 4.47 -8.07
C ILE A 94 -11.18 4.70 -9.11
N SER A 95 -12.43 4.33 -8.84
CA SER A 95 -13.54 4.52 -9.78
C SER A 95 -13.79 5.99 -10.14
N TYR A 96 -13.46 6.93 -9.24
CA TYR A 96 -13.53 8.38 -9.52
C TYR A 96 -12.36 8.90 -10.35
N LEU A 97 -11.24 8.17 -10.39
CA LEU A 97 -10.05 8.52 -11.18
C LEU A 97 -9.94 7.74 -12.49
N ALA A 98 -10.72 6.68 -12.65
CA ALA A 98 -10.72 5.88 -13.85
C ALA A 98 -11.19 6.71 -15.07
N PRO A 99 -10.57 6.51 -16.25
CA PRO A 99 -11.08 7.11 -17.47
C PRO A 99 -12.50 6.58 -17.75
N PRO A 100 -13.40 7.40 -18.31
CA PRO A 100 -14.73 6.92 -18.68
C PRO A 100 -14.60 5.76 -19.68
N PRO A 101 -15.39 4.68 -19.53
CA PRO A 101 -15.32 3.55 -20.45
C PRO A 101 -15.56 4.01 -21.89
N GLN A 102 -14.64 3.68 -22.79
CA GLN A 102 -14.61 4.13 -24.19
C GLN A 102 -15.80 3.66 -25.06
N GLN A 103 -16.78 2.93 -24.49
CA GLN A 103 -17.82 2.23 -25.25
C GLN A 103 -19.25 2.77 -25.04
N GLN A 104 -19.46 3.91 -24.37
CA GLN A 104 -20.80 4.48 -24.25
C GLN A 104 -20.84 5.98 -24.60
N PRO A 105 -21.19 6.35 -25.85
CA PRO A 105 -21.22 7.74 -26.30
C PRO A 105 -22.26 8.64 -25.59
N ASN A 106 -23.19 8.07 -24.78
CA ASN A 106 -24.32 8.80 -24.19
C ASN A 106 -24.36 8.83 -22.64
N LYS A 107 -23.29 8.45 -21.94
CA LYS A 107 -23.17 8.66 -20.49
C LYS A 107 -21.80 9.22 -20.14
N THR A 108 -21.60 10.52 -20.36
CA THR A 108 -20.49 11.29 -19.77
C THR A 108 -20.72 11.45 -18.26
N GLN A 109 -20.56 10.35 -17.50
CA GLN A 109 -20.36 10.47 -16.06
C GLN A 109 -18.92 10.90 -15.80
N THR A 110 -18.60 12.15 -16.15
CA THR A 110 -17.37 12.78 -15.71
C THR A 110 -17.55 13.08 -14.23
N SER A 111 -16.93 12.30 -13.36
CA SER A 111 -16.86 12.58 -11.92
C SER A 111 -16.45 14.03 -11.67
N SER A 112 -17.09 14.70 -10.70
CA SER A 112 -16.79 16.10 -10.40
C SER A 112 -15.32 16.30 -10.02
N LEU A 113 -14.77 17.48 -10.31
CA LEU A 113 -13.39 17.82 -9.92
C LEU A 113 -13.20 17.64 -8.40
N ALA A 114 -14.14 18.10 -7.58
CA ALA A 114 -14.10 17.93 -6.12
C ALA A 114 -13.97 16.46 -5.69
N ALA A 115 -14.72 15.55 -6.32
CA ALA A 115 -14.64 14.11 -6.04
C ALA A 115 -13.27 13.54 -6.42
N ARG A 116 -12.72 13.95 -7.57
CA ARG A 116 -11.37 13.54 -8.01
C ARG A 116 -10.27 14.02 -7.08
N LEU A 117 -10.35 15.27 -6.61
CA LEU A 117 -9.35 15.81 -5.68
C LEU A 117 -9.37 15.06 -4.34
N LEU A 118 -10.56 14.82 -3.77
CA LEU A 118 -10.72 14.02 -2.55
C LEU A 118 -10.26 12.58 -2.74
N ALA A 119 -10.54 11.98 -3.90
CA ALA A 119 -10.06 10.63 -4.19
C ALA A 119 -8.53 10.53 -4.20
N ILE A 120 -7.84 11.52 -4.79
CA ILE A 120 -6.37 11.58 -4.76
C ILE A 120 -5.84 11.77 -3.33
N GLU A 121 -6.50 12.59 -2.51
CA GLU A 121 -6.11 12.84 -1.13
C GLU A 121 -6.24 11.59 -0.25
N TYR A 122 -7.39 10.91 -0.28
CA TYR A 122 -7.56 9.68 0.50
C TYR A 122 -6.71 8.52 -0.03
N LEU A 123 -6.48 8.43 -1.35
CA LEU A 123 -5.48 7.48 -1.88
C LEU A 123 -4.07 7.82 -1.41
N SER A 124 -3.73 9.10 -1.21
CA SER A 124 -2.43 9.49 -0.63
C SER A 124 -2.27 8.91 0.77
N ILE A 125 -3.29 9.00 1.62
CA ILE A 125 -3.26 8.47 3.00
C ILE A 125 -3.08 6.95 2.97
N ILE A 126 -3.94 6.24 2.22
CA ILE A 126 -3.93 4.78 2.14
C ILE A 126 -2.60 4.27 1.57
N CYS A 127 -2.16 4.82 0.44
CA CYS A 127 -0.95 4.38 -0.22
C CYS A 127 0.29 4.69 0.63
N SER A 128 0.31 5.80 1.38
CA SER A 128 1.43 6.09 2.30
C SER A 128 1.50 5.07 3.43
N LYS A 129 0.36 4.70 4.03
CA LYS A 129 0.31 3.62 5.04
C LYS A 129 0.71 2.26 4.46
N PHE A 130 0.23 1.92 3.25
CA PHE A 130 0.62 0.68 2.57
C PHE A 130 2.12 0.66 2.24
N ALA A 131 2.71 1.81 1.90
CA ALA A 131 4.15 1.92 1.70
C ALA A 131 4.94 1.63 2.99
N GLN A 132 4.44 2.07 4.15
CA GLN A 132 5.01 1.74 5.47
C GLN A 132 4.91 0.24 5.76
N PHE A 133 3.75 -0.39 5.57
CA PHE A 133 3.61 -1.84 5.79
C PHE A 133 4.51 -2.67 4.87
N LEU A 134 4.69 -2.23 3.62
CA LEU A 134 5.62 -2.85 2.68
C LEU A 134 7.09 -2.61 3.06
N ALA A 135 7.40 -1.51 3.76
CA ALA A 135 8.73 -1.20 4.28
C ALA A 135 9.11 -2.13 5.43
N GLU A 136 8.14 -2.46 6.29
CA GLU A 136 8.30 -3.29 7.47
C GLU A 136 8.34 -4.80 7.16
N LYS A 137 8.27 -5.21 5.88
CA LYS A 137 8.17 -6.62 5.48
C LYS A 137 9.31 -7.49 6.06
N ASP A 138 10.55 -7.00 6.01
CA ASP A 138 11.72 -7.79 6.38
C ASP A 138 11.86 -7.87 7.89
N GLU A 139 11.40 -6.85 8.61
CA GLU A 139 11.29 -6.83 10.07
C GLU A 139 10.19 -7.78 10.54
N THR A 140 9.01 -7.72 9.91
CA THR A 140 7.88 -8.63 10.18
C THR A 140 8.29 -10.10 10.03
N ILE A 141 9.01 -10.44 8.95
CA ILE A 141 9.50 -11.81 8.73
C ILE A 141 10.45 -12.24 9.85
N LYS A 142 11.41 -11.39 10.21
CA LYS A 142 12.40 -11.69 11.26
C LYS A 142 11.76 -11.85 12.63
N GLU A 143 10.80 -11.00 12.98
CA GLU A 143 10.10 -11.05 14.26
C GLU A 143 9.26 -12.32 14.38
N LEU A 144 8.51 -12.68 13.34
CA LEU A 144 7.76 -13.93 13.30
C LEU A 144 8.66 -15.16 13.37
N GLN A 145 9.77 -15.19 12.62
CA GLN A 145 10.74 -16.28 12.68
C GLN A 145 11.34 -16.46 14.07
N THR A 146 11.67 -15.34 14.74
CA THR A 146 12.20 -15.34 16.10
C THR A 146 11.15 -15.87 17.08
N THR A 147 9.93 -15.36 16.98
CA THR A 147 8.82 -15.74 17.86
C THR A 147 8.49 -17.23 17.72
N PHE A 148 8.36 -17.74 16.49
CA PHE A 148 8.08 -19.16 16.27
C PHE A 148 9.22 -20.06 16.75
N SER A 149 10.48 -19.64 16.59
CA SER A 149 11.63 -20.40 17.10
C SER A 149 11.63 -20.49 18.63
N THR A 150 11.24 -19.42 19.32
CA THR A 150 11.09 -19.42 20.79
C THR A 150 9.98 -20.36 21.24
N ILE A 151 8.81 -20.30 20.59
CA ILE A 151 7.68 -21.18 20.89
C ILE A 151 8.08 -22.66 20.71
N GLU A 152 8.80 -22.98 19.64
CA GLU A 152 9.27 -24.36 19.39
C GLU A 152 10.29 -24.83 20.45
N GLN A 153 11.13 -23.94 21.00
CA GLN A 153 12.10 -24.27 22.05
C GLN A 153 11.45 -24.47 23.43
N GLU A 154 10.36 -23.75 23.74
CA GLU A 154 9.62 -23.92 24.99
C GLU A 154 8.88 -25.27 25.06
N VAL A 155 8.51 -25.83 23.92
CA VAL A 155 7.84 -27.14 23.83
C VAL A 155 8.84 -28.32 23.95
N ASP A 156 10.14 -28.11 23.74
CA ASP A 156 11.12 -29.19 23.54
C ASP A 156 12.29 -29.17 24.57
N VAL A 157 12.04 -29.65 25.79
CA VAL A 157 13.10 -29.92 26.79
C VAL A 157 13.77 -31.30 26.55
N LYS A 158 14.68 -31.33 25.55
CA LYS A 158 15.88 -32.20 25.33
C LYS A 158 15.75 -33.75 25.10
N PRO A 159 16.76 -34.44 24.47
CA PRO A 159 18.08 -33.97 24.03
C PRO A 159 18.48 -34.20 22.56
N VAL A 160 19.42 -33.34 22.18
CA VAL A 160 20.30 -33.27 21.00
C VAL A 160 20.81 -34.62 20.47
N LYS A 161 20.78 -34.81 19.14
CA LYS A 161 21.70 -35.70 18.41
C LYS A 161 22.36 -35.03 17.21
N ASN A 162 23.66 -35.30 17.10
CA ASN A 162 24.67 -34.75 16.21
C ASN A 162 24.35 -34.83 14.70
N LYS A 163 24.69 -33.75 13.97
CA LYS A 163 24.75 -33.74 12.50
C LYS A 163 26.17 -34.00 12.02
N ASN A 164 26.36 -35.03 11.19
CA ASN A 164 27.56 -35.21 10.38
C ASN A 164 27.45 -34.40 9.08
N LYS A 165 28.55 -33.71 8.73
CA LYS A 165 28.76 -32.92 7.50
C LYS A 165 29.40 -33.79 6.42
N HIS A 166 28.90 -33.67 5.19
CA HIS A 166 29.58 -33.78 3.86
C HIS A 166 28.48 -34.05 2.81
N ARG A 167 28.43 -33.50 1.59
CA ARG A 167 29.33 -32.67 0.77
C ARG A 167 28.52 -32.18 -0.46
N ASP A 168 28.84 -30.96 -0.90
CA ASP A 168 28.82 -30.34 -2.25
C ASP A 168 27.84 -30.69 -3.40
N LYS A 169 27.19 -29.58 -3.88
CA LYS A 169 27.12 -29.05 -5.27
C LYS A 169 26.15 -29.64 -6.32
N GLN A 170 24.89 -29.19 -6.25
CA GLN A 170 24.04 -28.86 -7.42
C GLN A 170 23.25 -27.56 -7.11
N GLN A 171 23.91 -26.41 -7.20
CA GLN A 171 23.62 -25.26 -6.32
C GLN A 171 22.73 -24.13 -6.85
N GLN A 172 21.89 -24.30 -7.88
CA GLN A 172 20.96 -23.22 -8.29
C GLN A 172 19.50 -23.64 -8.44
N GLN A 173 19.20 -24.79 -9.04
CA GLN A 173 17.81 -25.29 -9.11
C GLN A 173 17.33 -25.97 -7.82
N GLN A 174 18.22 -26.61 -7.06
CA GLN A 174 17.91 -27.11 -5.71
C GLN A 174 17.73 -25.98 -4.71
N GLN A 175 18.46 -24.86 -4.85
CA GLN A 175 18.29 -23.72 -3.93
C GLN A 175 16.94 -23.03 -4.11
N GLU A 176 16.44 -22.85 -5.33
CA GLU A 176 15.11 -22.28 -5.55
C GLU A 176 13.98 -23.21 -5.09
N SER A 177 14.12 -24.52 -5.27
CA SER A 177 13.12 -25.50 -4.81
C SER A 177 13.16 -25.70 -3.30
N GLU A 178 14.34 -25.72 -2.68
CA GLU A 178 14.50 -25.73 -1.21
C GLU A 178 14.03 -24.43 -0.56
N GLN A 179 14.26 -23.27 -1.20
CA GLN A 179 13.79 -21.98 -0.69
C GLN A 179 12.27 -21.88 -0.78
N LYS A 180 11.66 -22.25 -1.92
CA LYS A 180 10.20 -22.33 -2.06
C LYS A 180 9.58 -23.27 -1.03
N GLN A 181 10.21 -24.41 -0.76
CA GLN A 181 9.71 -25.37 0.23
C GLN A 181 9.84 -24.87 1.67
N LYS A 182 10.91 -24.10 1.99
CA LYS A 182 11.04 -23.41 3.29
C LYS A 182 10.02 -22.30 3.46
N ASP A 183 9.76 -21.54 2.41
CA ASP A 183 8.79 -20.44 2.42
C ASP A 183 7.35 -21.00 2.56
N GLU A 184 7.01 -22.08 1.87
CA GLU A 184 5.70 -22.76 1.98
C GLU A 184 5.47 -23.36 3.38
N ASN A 185 6.53 -23.90 4.00
CA ASN A 185 6.49 -24.36 5.38
C ASN A 185 6.28 -23.18 6.36
N PHE A 186 6.95 -22.04 6.13
CA PHE A 186 6.77 -20.86 6.97
C PHE A 186 5.36 -20.27 6.88
N VAL A 187 4.81 -20.13 5.67
CA VAL A 187 3.42 -19.69 5.44
C VAL A 187 2.44 -20.61 6.17
N THR A 188 2.67 -21.93 6.09
CA THR A 188 1.84 -22.91 6.79
C THR A 188 1.89 -22.72 8.31
N LYS A 189 3.06 -22.45 8.88
CA LYS A 189 3.21 -22.14 10.31
C LYS A 189 2.47 -20.86 10.71
N VAL A 190 2.65 -19.77 9.96
CA VAL A 190 1.95 -18.49 10.19
C VAL A 190 0.44 -18.74 10.24
N TYR A 191 -0.05 -19.48 9.26
CA TYR A 191 -1.47 -19.79 9.16
C TYR A 191 -1.99 -20.62 10.32
N ASN A 192 -1.27 -21.69 10.71
CA ASN A 192 -1.69 -22.56 11.81
C ASN A 192 -1.77 -21.78 13.13
N TYR A 193 -0.72 -21.04 13.51
CA TYR A 193 -0.72 -20.23 14.73
C TYR A 193 -1.83 -19.19 14.76
N LEU A 194 -2.15 -18.59 13.60
CA LEU A 194 -3.22 -17.62 13.51
C LEU A 194 -4.61 -18.29 13.67
N ILE A 195 -4.84 -19.45 13.07
CA ILE A 195 -6.08 -20.22 13.24
C ILE A 195 -6.25 -20.68 14.69
N ASP A 196 -5.16 -21.13 15.32
CA ASP A 196 -5.16 -21.51 16.74
C ASP A 196 -5.53 -20.32 17.62
N TYR A 197 -4.95 -19.14 17.36
CA TYR A 197 -5.32 -17.89 18.04
C TYR A 197 -6.83 -17.60 17.93
N PHE A 198 -7.38 -17.62 16.72
CA PHE A 198 -8.80 -17.36 16.51
C PHE A 198 -9.70 -18.36 17.25
N ASN A 199 -9.30 -19.64 17.28
CA ASN A 199 -10.05 -20.69 17.97
C ASN A 199 -9.99 -20.51 19.49
N SER A 200 -8.80 -20.26 20.07
CA SER A 200 -8.61 -20.05 21.51
C SER A 200 -9.36 -18.81 22.02
N GLU A 201 -9.29 -17.70 21.27
CA GLU A 201 -9.96 -16.44 21.62
C GLU A 201 -11.46 -16.41 21.24
N LYS A 202 -11.98 -17.51 20.68
CA LYS A 202 -13.39 -17.64 20.24
C LYS A 202 -13.82 -16.61 19.19
N LEU A 203 -12.86 -16.14 18.40
CA LEU A 203 -13.02 -15.16 17.31
C LEU A 203 -13.41 -15.86 15.99
N PHE A 204 -14.44 -16.71 16.04
CA PHE A 204 -14.87 -17.53 14.90
C PHE A 204 -15.31 -16.68 13.71
N ARG A 205 -15.97 -15.56 13.98
CA ARG A 205 -16.52 -14.71 12.95
C ARG A 205 -15.43 -13.94 12.23
N GLU A 206 -14.45 -13.43 12.97
CA GLU A 206 -13.29 -12.71 12.46
C GLU A 206 -12.42 -13.64 11.60
N LYS A 207 -12.24 -14.90 12.05
CA LYS A 207 -11.59 -15.98 11.29
C LYS A 207 -12.25 -16.20 9.93
N LEU A 208 -13.58 -16.34 9.91
CA LEU A 208 -14.34 -16.58 8.69
C LEU A 208 -14.38 -15.35 7.78
N CYS A 209 -14.41 -14.15 8.35
CA CYS A 209 -14.33 -12.90 7.61
C CYS A 209 -12.99 -12.81 6.88
N LEU A 210 -11.88 -13.01 7.60
CA LEU A 210 -10.53 -13.04 7.04
C LEU A 210 -10.39 -14.09 5.94
N GLY A 211 -10.90 -15.31 6.19
CA GLY A 211 -10.88 -16.37 5.18
C GLY A 211 -11.67 -16.04 3.91
N SER A 212 -12.81 -15.35 4.04
CA SER A 212 -13.60 -14.89 2.88
C SER A 212 -12.91 -13.79 2.06
N ILE A 213 -11.98 -13.06 2.67
CA ILE A 213 -11.16 -12.04 2.00
C ILE A 213 -10.03 -12.75 1.26
N TRP A 214 -9.27 -13.59 1.97
CA TRP A 214 -8.07 -14.26 1.44
C TRP A 214 -8.35 -15.22 0.31
N ILE A 215 -9.45 -15.97 0.34
CA ILE A 215 -9.81 -16.94 -0.72
C ILE A 215 -9.96 -16.29 -2.13
N LYS A 216 -10.09 -14.96 -2.18
CA LYS A 216 -10.17 -14.18 -3.42
C LYS A 216 -8.79 -13.80 -3.99
N ASP A 217 -7.71 -14.04 -3.24
CA ASP A 217 -6.35 -13.79 -3.70
C ASP A 217 -5.93 -14.79 -4.79
N LYS A 218 -5.02 -14.35 -5.65
CA LYS A 218 -4.43 -15.16 -6.72
C LYS A 218 -3.86 -16.48 -6.22
N TYR A 219 -3.24 -16.47 -5.04
CA TYR A 219 -2.62 -17.64 -4.42
C TYR A 219 -3.57 -18.84 -4.33
N PHE A 220 -4.84 -18.61 -3.99
CA PHE A 220 -5.85 -19.69 -3.91
C PHE A 220 -6.53 -19.93 -5.26
N THR A 221 -6.80 -18.88 -6.03
CA THR A 221 -7.48 -19.05 -7.33
C THR A 221 -6.62 -19.75 -8.38
N GLU A 222 -5.30 -19.73 -8.25
CA GLU A 222 -4.36 -20.35 -9.18
C GLU A 222 -3.98 -21.80 -8.76
N SER A 223 -4.36 -22.26 -7.55
CA SER A 223 -4.04 -23.59 -7.03
C SER A 223 -5.18 -24.17 -6.18
N GLU A 224 -5.92 -25.13 -6.75
CA GLU A 224 -7.02 -25.82 -6.07
C GLU A 224 -6.56 -26.53 -4.78
N ARG A 225 -5.37 -27.14 -4.80
CA ARG A 225 -4.79 -27.83 -3.63
C ARG A 225 -4.60 -26.89 -2.45
N ASN A 226 -4.15 -25.66 -2.70
CA ASN A 226 -3.93 -24.67 -1.65
C ASN A 226 -5.26 -24.21 -1.06
N GLU A 227 -6.28 -24.06 -1.90
CA GLU A 227 -7.64 -23.74 -1.47
C GLU A 227 -8.23 -24.85 -0.60
N GLU A 228 -8.10 -26.12 -1.01
CA GLU A 228 -8.60 -27.26 -0.24
C GLU A 228 -7.94 -27.37 1.14
N ASP A 229 -6.61 -27.25 1.22
CA ASP A 229 -5.90 -27.30 2.50
C ASP A 229 -6.30 -26.12 3.41
N PHE A 230 -6.43 -24.93 2.83
CA PHE A 230 -6.89 -23.74 3.53
C PHE A 230 -8.31 -23.91 4.08
N LEU A 231 -9.27 -24.34 3.26
CA LEU A 231 -10.65 -24.56 3.68
C LEU A 231 -10.75 -25.67 4.73
N LYS A 232 -9.95 -26.74 4.59
CA LYS A 232 -9.91 -27.82 5.59
C LYS A 232 -9.50 -27.29 6.95
N LYS A 233 -8.45 -26.47 7.02
CA LYS A 233 -7.96 -25.85 8.25
C LYS A 233 -8.89 -24.75 8.78
N LEU A 234 -9.46 -23.93 7.91
CA LEU A 234 -10.44 -22.90 8.29
C LEU A 234 -11.64 -23.52 9.01
N ASN A 235 -12.10 -24.66 8.52
CA ASN A 235 -13.22 -25.44 9.06
C ASN A 235 -12.84 -26.35 10.24
N GLN A 236 -11.57 -26.44 10.62
CA GLN A 236 -11.20 -27.12 11.87
C GLN A 236 -11.80 -26.32 13.03
N SER A 237 -12.90 -26.85 13.55
CA SER A 237 -13.40 -26.56 14.87
C SER A 237 -12.74 -27.54 15.81
N ARG A 238 -12.30 -27.06 16.98
CA ARG A 238 -11.76 -27.81 18.13
C ARG A 238 -10.24 -27.92 18.17
N PHE A 239 -9.63 -26.92 18.80
CA PHE A 239 -8.59 -27.20 19.79
C PHE A 239 -9.22 -27.15 21.19
N ASN A 240 -8.64 -27.91 22.13
CA ASN A 240 -9.14 -28.12 23.49
C ASN A 240 -9.54 -26.80 24.17
N GLU A 241 -10.76 -26.74 24.71
CA GLU A 241 -11.31 -25.55 25.40
C GLU A 241 -10.47 -25.07 26.59
N ASP A 242 -9.54 -25.90 27.07
CA ASP A 242 -8.73 -25.67 28.27
C ASP A 242 -7.32 -25.11 27.99
N SER A 243 -6.89 -24.98 26.73
CA SER A 243 -5.58 -24.39 26.39
C SER A 243 -5.74 -22.97 25.85
N GLY A 244 -5.23 -21.98 26.60
CA GLY A 244 -5.13 -20.59 26.15
C GLY A 244 -4.30 -20.46 24.86
N SER A 245 -4.40 -19.31 24.18
CA SER A 245 -3.65 -19.09 22.95
C SER A 245 -2.14 -19.19 23.20
N VAL A 246 -1.44 -19.92 22.32
CA VAL A 246 0.03 -20.01 22.34
C VAL A 246 0.69 -18.70 21.91
N VAL A 247 -0.03 -17.86 21.15
CA VAL A 247 0.50 -16.62 20.58
C VAL A 247 -0.23 -15.40 21.12
N ALA A 248 0.51 -14.31 21.34
CA ALA A 248 -0.07 -13.06 21.78
C ALA A 248 -0.84 -12.37 20.63
N ILE A 249 -1.73 -11.43 21.00
CA ILE A 249 -2.46 -10.58 20.04
C ILE A 249 -1.53 -9.84 19.06
N SER A 250 -0.35 -9.40 19.52
CA SER A 250 0.65 -8.73 18.68
C SER A 250 1.22 -9.69 17.62
N THR A 251 1.53 -10.93 18.01
CA THR A 251 1.98 -11.97 17.08
C THR A 251 0.89 -12.33 16.07
N ALA A 252 -0.37 -12.45 16.49
CA ALA A 252 -1.50 -12.67 15.59
C ALA A 252 -1.66 -11.51 14.58
N ALA A 253 -1.48 -10.26 15.03
CA ALA A 253 -1.48 -9.10 14.14
C ALA A 253 -0.33 -9.13 13.12
N LEU A 254 0.88 -9.51 13.55
CA LEU A 254 2.03 -9.69 12.66
C LEU A 254 1.80 -10.81 11.64
N CYS A 255 1.15 -11.91 12.03
CA CYS A 255 0.74 -12.97 11.11
C CYS A 255 -0.20 -12.42 10.01
N ILE A 256 -1.18 -11.59 10.38
CA ILE A 256 -2.08 -10.95 9.41
C ILE A 256 -1.31 -9.98 8.50
N GLN A 257 -0.42 -9.16 9.05
CA GLN A 257 0.44 -8.24 8.28
C GLN A 257 1.31 -8.99 7.26
N TYR A 258 1.96 -10.07 7.69
CA TYR A 258 2.74 -10.94 6.80
C TYR A 258 1.88 -11.50 5.67
N MET A 259 0.70 -12.02 5.99
CA MET A 259 -0.19 -12.57 4.97
C MET A 259 -0.64 -11.49 3.96
N GLU A 260 -1.04 -10.31 4.42
CA GLU A 260 -1.59 -9.24 3.56
C GLU A 260 -0.54 -8.53 2.68
N PHE A 261 0.69 -8.36 3.18
CA PHE A 261 1.71 -7.52 2.55
C PHE A 261 2.97 -8.26 2.09
N VAL A 262 3.16 -9.52 2.50
CA VAL A 262 4.29 -10.35 2.07
C VAL A 262 3.83 -11.52 1.21
N HIS A 263 2.88 -12.32 1.71
CA HIS A 263 2.46 -13.54 1.03
C HIS A 263 1.43 -13.29 -0.08
N PHE A 264 0.35 -12.57 0.23
CA PHE A 264 -0.71 -12.30 -0.73
C PHE A 264 -0.42 -11.09 -1.61
N SER A 265 -0.99 -11.14 -2.81
CA SER A 265 -0.75 -10.12 -3.84
C SER A 265 -1.83 -9.05 -3.88
N THR A 266 -2.98 -9.25 -3.22
CA THR A 266 -4.16 -8.39 -3.36
C THR A 266 -3.90 -6.93 -2.98
N ASN A 267 -3.36 -6.66 -1.79
CA ASN A 267 -3.09 -5.28 -1.36
C ASN A 267 -1.94 -4.64 -2.15
N THR A 268 -0.89 -5.40 -2.46
CA THR A 268 0.19 -4.94 -3.34
C THR A 268 -0.30 -4.58 -4.74
N ARG A 269 -1.25 -5.35 -5.29
CA ARG A 269 -1.88 -5.06 -6.58
C ARG A 269 -2.74 -3.79 -6.49
N LEU A 270 -3.55 -3.65 -5.44
CA LEU A 270 -4.36 -2.45 -5.21
C LEU A 270 -3.50 -1.19 -5.04
N PHE A 271 -2.37 -1.29 -4.34
CA PHE A 271 -1.38 -0.23 -4.23
C PHE A 271 -0.83 0.18 -5.59
N ASN A 272 -0.39 -0.79 -6.41
CA ASN A 272 0.15 -0.53 -7.73
C ASN A 272 -0.88 0.08 -8.70
N ILE A 273 -2.14 -0.38 -8.65
CA ILE A 273 -3.23 0.18 -9.46
C ILE A 273 -3.52 1.62 -9.02
N SER A 274 -3.59 1.87 -7.71
CA SER A 274 -3.79 3.22 -7.17
C SER A 274 -2.72 4.20 -7.67
N ILE A 275 -1.44 3.81 -7.63
CA ILE A 275 -0.33 4.61 -8.14
C ILE A 275 -0.50 4.87 -9.65
N SER A 276 -0.91 3.89 -10.45
CA SER A 276 -1.16 4.10 -11.88
C SER A 276 -2.27 5.13 -12.12
N HIS A 277 -3.36 5.11 -11.35
CA HIS A 277 -4.44 6.10 -11.49
C HIS A 277 -4.04 7.51 -11.02
N VAL A 278 -3.25 7.61 -9.95
CA VAL A 278 -2.68 8.89 -9.50
C VAL A 278 -1.70 9.43 -10.53
N THR A 279 -0.83 8.58 -11.09
CA THR A 279 0.12 8.92 -12.14
C THR A 279 -0.61 9.41 -13.41
N ALA A 280 -1.69 8.72 -13.81
CA ALA A 280 -2.54 9.16 -14.91
C ALA A 280 -3.20 10.52 -14.62
N SER A 281 -3.55 10.81 -13.36
CA SER A 281 -4.10 12.11 -12.96
C SER A 281 -3.07 13.25 -13.00
N LEU A 282 -1.77 12.94 -13.08
CA LEU A 282 -0.72 13.91 -13.31
C LEU A 282 -0.57 14.28 -14.79
N SER A 283 -0.75 13.33 -15.72
CA SER A 283 -0.53 13.56 -17.16
C SER A 283 -1.80 13.80 -17.98
N ASN A 284 -2.91 13.16 -17.63
CA ASN A 284 -4.07 13.03 -18.52
C ASN A 284 -5.18 14.06 -18.26
N THR A 285 -4.93 15.07 -17.43
CA THR A 285 -5.91 16.11 -17.07
C THR A 285 -5.41 17.51 -17.41
N SER A 286 -6.28 18.33 -18.00
CA SER A 286 -6.00 19.76 -18.22
C SER A 286 -6.09 20.57 -16.92
N ASN A 287 -6.66 20.01 -15.85
CA ASN A 287 -6.85 20.73 -14.59
C ASN A 287 -5.57 20.77 -13.73
N THR A 288 -5.01 21.97 -13.58
CA THR A 288 -3.79 22.22 -12.79
C THR A 288 -3.90 21.77 -11.33
N THR A 289 -5.05 22.00 -10.68
CA THR A 289 -5.25 21.61 -9.27
C THR A 289 -5.20 20.10 -9.10
N GLN A 290 -5.79 19.34 -10.03
CA GLN A 290 -5.72 17.88 -10.02
C GLN A 290 -4.28 17.38 -10.21
N ARG A 291 -3.53 17.96 -11.16
CA ARG A 291 -2.11 17.61 -11.38
C ARG A 291 -1.26 17.90 -10.14
N SER A 292 -1.46 19.05 -9.51
CA SER A 292 -0.77 19.43 -8.27
C SER A 292 -1.07 18.47 -7.11
N ARG A 293 -2.34 18.07 -6.92
CA ARG A 293 -2.72 17.08 -5.90
C ARG A 293 -2.14 15.69 -6.21
N ALA A 294 -2.11 15.28 -7.47
CA ALA A 294 -1.49 14.03 -7.89
C ALA A 294 0.02 14.02 -7.58
N MET A 295 0.73 15.11 -7.88
CA MET A 295 2.15 15.27 -7.54
C MET A 295 2.40 15.20 -6.03
N LYS A 296 1.57 15.87 -5.22
CA LYS A 296 1.64 15.81 -3.76
C LYS A 296 1.41 14.38 -3.23
N CYS A 297 0.43 13.68 -3.80
CA CYS A 297 0.13 12.29 -3.46
C CYS A 297 1.35 11.37 -3.71
N LEU A 298 1.95 11.45 -4.90
CA LEU A 298 3.16 10.70 -5.25
C LEU A 298 4.34 11.02 -4.32
N SER A 299 4.49 12.30 -3.95
CA SER A 299 5.52 12.75 -3.01
C SER A 299 5.37 12.14 -1.62
N ASN A 300 4.14 12.11 -1.09
CA ASN A 300 3.85 11.51 0.21
C ASN A 300 4.13 10.00 0.20
N ILE A 301 3.74 9.31 -0.88
CA ILE A 301 3.96 7.86 -1.03
C ILE A 301 5.47 7.55 -1.05
N LEU A 302 6.24 8.30 -1.85
CA LEU A 302 7.69 8.10 -1.94
C LEU A 302 8.40 8.40 -0.62
N SER A 303 7.97 9.45 0.09
CA SER A 303 8.53 9.81 1.41
C SER A 303 8.23 8.76 2.48
N SER A 304 7.14 8.00 2.33
CA SER A 304 6.72 6.93 3.25
C SER A 304 7.26 5.55 2.85
N SER A 305 7.99 5.45 1.75
CA SER A 305 8.56 4.20 1.24
C SER A 305 10.01 4.03 1.70
N THR A 306 10.50 2.78 1.76
CA THR A 306 11.95 2.54 1.84
C THR A 306 12.65 3.05 0.59
N ILE A 307 13.96 3.31 0.70
CA ILE A 307 14.80 3.74 -0.42
C ILE A 307 14.68 2.76 -1.60
N ASP A 308 14.74 1.45 -1.32
CA ASP A 308 14.62 0.41 -2.35
C ASP A 308 13.26 0.46 -3.05
N ARG A 309 12.18 0.60 -2.27
CA ARG A 309 10.83 0.63 -2.83
C ARG A 309 10.56 1.92 -3.59
N ALA A 310 11.01 3.06 -3.08
CA ALA A 310 10.93 4.34 -3.78
C ALA A 310 11.70 4.29 -5.10
N THR A 311 12.88 3.65 -5.12
CA THR A 311 13.68 3.42 -6.34
C THR A 311 12.93 2.55 -7.34
N GLN A 312 12.27 1.48 -6.89
CA GLN A 312 11.42 0.64 -7.74
C GLN A 312 10.24 1.43 -8.32
N LEU A 313 9.55 2.25 -7.50
CA LEU A 313 8.43 3.07 -7.93
C LEU A 313 8.87 4.10 -8.99
N LEU A 314 9.96 4.82 -8.76
CA LEU A 314 10.52 5.80 -9.69
C LEU A 314 11.13 5.17 -10.95
N SER A 315 11.40 3.86 -10.93
CA SER A 315 11.81 3.11 -12.12
C SER A 315 10.64 2.70 -13.01
N ARG A 316 9.38 2.86 -12.55
CA ARG A 316 8.21 2.55 -13.37
C ARG A 316 8.11 3.49 -14.56
N THR A 317 7.89 2.93 -15.74
CA THR A 317 7.86 3.66 -17.02
C THR A 317 6.73 4.69 -17.07
N ASP A 318 5.55 4.35 -16.54
CA ASP A 318 4.40 5.26 -16.46
C ASP A 318 4.71 6.49 -15.60
N LEU A 319 5.30 6.28 -14.42
CA LEU A 319 5.69 7.36 -13.52
C LEU A 319 6.82 8.23 -14.10
N GLN A 320 7.85 7.62 -14.71
CA GLN A 320 8.93 8.39 -15.34
C GLN A 320 8.42 9.30 -16.46
N ASN A 321 7.52 8.79 -17.30
CA ASN A 321 6.94 9.57 -18.38
C ASN A 321 6.08 10.72 -17.83
N ALA A 322 5.26 10.46 -16.81
CA ALA A 322 4.45 11.48 -16.17
C ALA A 322 5.30 12.56 -15.48
N MET A 323 6.40 12.19 -14.80
CA MET A 323 7.32 13.13 -14.17
C MET A 323 8.08 13.98 -15.18
N ARG A 324 8.56 13.40 -16.29
CA ARG A 324 9.18 14.18 -17.38
C ARG A 324 8.20 15.18 -17.97
N SER A 325 6.94 14.79 -18.17
CA SER A 325 5.90 15.71 -18.61
C SER A 325 5.62 16.80 -17.57
N ALA A 326 5.63 16.45 -16.27
CA ALA A 326 5.36 17.40 -15.18
C ALA A 326 6.50 18.42 -14.97
N LEU A 327 7.74 18.09 -15.33
CA LEU A 327 8.85 19.06 -15.36
C LEU A 327 8.65 20.17 -16.41
N LEU A 328 7.82 19.92 -17.42
CA LEU A 328 7.46 20.85 -18.48
C LEU A 328 6.00 21.35 -18.34
N ASP A 329 5.36 21.11 -17.19
CA ASP A 329 3.96 21.50 -16.96
C ASP A 329 3.77 23.00 -17.19
N PRO A 330 2.65 23.46 -17.78
CA PRO A 330 2.37 24.90 -17.91
C PRO A 330 2.34 25.62 -16.55
N SER A 331 1.97 24.92 -15.47
CA SER A 331 1.92 25.47 -14.12
C SER A 331 3.29 25.46 -13.43
N THR A 332 3.75 26.63 -13.02
CA THR A 332 4.98 26.80 -12.23
C THR A 332 4.97 25.96 -10.95
N SER A 333 3.83 25.86 -10.24
CA SER A 333 3.76 25.10 -8.98
C SER A 333 3.88 23.60 -9.18
N VAL A 334 3.40 23.06 -10.31
CA VAL A 334 3.57 21.64 -10.65
C VAL A 334 5.02 21.35 -11.01
N ARG A 335 5.67 22.21 -11.81
CA ARG A 335 7.10 22.08 -12.13
C ARG A 335 7.96 22.12 -10.86
N GLU A 336 7.70 23.08 -9.97
CA GLU A 336 8.44 23.21 -8.70
C GLU A 336 8.28 21.97 -7.83
N ALA A 337 7.05 21.49 -7.64
CA ALA A 337 6.78 20.30 -6.84
C ALA A 337 7.44 19.03 -7.44
N THR A 338 7.53 18.94 -8.77
CA THR A 338 8.20 17.83 -9.45
C THR A 338 9.70 17.85 -9.22
N VAL A 339 10.33 19.03 -9.34
CA VAL A 339 11.75 19.21 -9.04
C VAL A 339 12.05 18.89 -7.57
N ASP A 340 11.21 19.38 -6.65
CA ASP A 340 11.35 19.10 -5.21
C ASP A 340 11.25 17.61 -4.90
N LEU A 341 10.30 16.91 -5.53
CA LEU A 341 10.13 15.46 -5.36
C LEU A 341 11.40 14.69 -5.78
N ILE A 342 11.90 14.94 -6.98
CA ILE A 342 13.09 14.25 -7.50
C ILE A 342 14.30 14.57 -6.63
N GLY A 343 14.51 15.85 -6.28
CA GLY A 343 15.62 16.29 -5.46
C GLY A 343 15.64 15.63 -4.09
N ARG A 344 14.51 15.65 -3.37
CA ARG A 344 14.39 15.00 -2.06
C ARG A 344 14.66 13.51 -2.12
N PHE A 345 14.11 12.82 -3.12
CA PHE A 345 14.31 11.39 -3.28
C PHE A 345 15.80 11.05 -3.47
N VAL A 346 16.48 11.75 -4.38
CA VAL A 346 17.91 11.51 -4.63
C VAL A 346 18.73 11.76 -3.37
N LEU A 347 18.49 12.88 -2.66
CA LEU A 347 19.16 13.19 -1.39
C LEU A 347 18.91 12.14 -0.32
N GLN A 348 17.67 11.67 -0.17
CA GLN A 348 17.30 10.68 0.84
C GLN A 348 17.90 9.29 0.53
N SER A 349 18.04 8.94 -0.75
CA SER A 349 18.59 7.65 -1.16
C SER A 349 20.07 7.47 -0.81
N LYS A 350 20.83 8.57 -0.76
CA LYS A 350 22.30 8.58 -0.68
C LYS A 350 22.98 7.71 -1.75
N ASP A 351 22.29 7.42 -2.86
CA ASP A 351 22.81 6.61 -3.96
C ASP A 351 23.40 7.50 -5.06
N ARG A 352 24.69 7.32 -5.32
CA ARG A 352 25.45 8.06 -6.35
C ARG A 352 24.90 7.83 -7.75
N THR A 353 24.37 6.64 -8.03
CA THR A 353 23.82 6.31 -9.36
C THR A 353 22.55 7.13 -9.65
N LEU A 354 21.77 7.43 -8.62
CA LEU A 354 20.57 8.25 -8.74
C LEU A 354 20.91 9.72 -8.99
N VAL A 355 21.96 10.24 -8.36
CA VAL A 355 22.49 11.59 -8.66
C VAL A 355 22.87 11.68 -10.13
N GLN A 356 23.64 10.70 -10.63
CA GLN A 356 24.04 10.65 -12.04
C GLN A 356 22.84 10.65 -12.99
N ARG A 357 21.77 9.96 -12.63
CA ARG A 357 20.56 9.85 -13.45
C ARG A 357 19.72 11.13 -13.49
N TYR A 358 19.64 11.85 -12.37
CA TYR A 358 18.68 12.94 -12.19
C TYR A 358 19.32 14.34 -12.13
N SER A 359 20.64 14.48 -11.98
CA SER A 359 21.31 15.79 -11.89
C SER A 359 21.10 16.64 -13.12
N ASP A 360 21.20 16.05 -14.31
CA ASP A 360 21.02 16.76 -15.57
C ASP A 360 19.55 17.15 -15.77
N LEU A 361 18.62 16.24 -15.47
CA LEU A 361 17.18 16.50 -15.56
C LEU A 361 16.73 17.66 -14.66
N ILE A 362 17.26 17.76 -13.45
CA ILE A 362 17.01 18.88 -12.54
C ILE A 362 17.75 20.13 -13.02
N GLY A 363 19.02 19.98 -13.44
CA GLY A 363 19.87 21.07 -13.90
C GLY A 363 19.30 21.81 -15.11
N ASP A 364 18.65 21.10 -16.03
CA ASP A 364 17.97 21.68 -17.20
C ASP A 364 16.85 22.66 -16.82
N ARG A 365 16.34 22.60 -15.58
CA ARG A 365 15.32 23.52 -15.06
C ARG A 365 15.90 24.77 -14.38
N ILE A 366 17.22 24.97 -14.37
CA ILE A 366 17.83 26.16 -13.74
C ILE A 366 17.46 27.47 -14.46
N LEU A 367 17.03 27.38 -15.73
CA LEU A 367 16.56 28.51 -16.55
C LEU A 367 15.03 28.56 -16.65
N ASP A 368 14.29 27.91 -15.74
CA ASP A 368 12.83 27.94 -15.73
C ASP A 368 12.29 29.38 -15.65
N THR A 369 11.19 29.65 -16.34
CA THR A 369 10.56 30.98 -16.31
C THR A 369 10.04 31.36 -14.92
N GLY A 370 9.65 30.36 -14.12
CA GLY A 370 9.19 30.53 -12.75
C GLY A 370 10.34 30.69 -11.75
N ILE A 371 10.35 31.81 -11.03
CA ILE A 371 11.36 32.13 -9.99
C ILE A 371 11.41 31.03 -8.92
N SER A 372 10.27 30.50 -8.47
CA SER A 372 10.24 29.48 -7.41
C SER A 372 10.89 28.16 -7.83
N VAL A 373 10.75 27.78 -9.11
CA VAL A 373 11.42 26.60 -9.69
C VAL A 373 12.93 26.82 -9.72
N ARG A 374 13.39 27.97 -10.22
CA ARG A 374 14.82 28.32 -10.27
C ARG A 374 15.47 28.27 -8.89
N LYS A 375 14.85 28.91 -7.89
CA LYS A 375 15.32 28.89 -6.48
C LYS A 375 15.37 27.46 -5.93
N ARG A 376 14.37 26.62 -6.24
CA ARG A 376 14.33 25.22 -5.84
C ARG A 376 15.46 24.40 -6.47
N VAL A 377 15.69 24.56 -7.77
CA VAL A 377 16.77 23.88 -8.51
C VAL A 377 18.14 24.24 -7.90
N ILE A 378 18.41 25.53 -7.69
CA ILE A 378 19.67 26.00 -7.09
C ILE A 378 19.90 25.35 -5.72
N LYS A 379 18.86 25.32 -4.87
CA LYS A 379 18.93 24.70 -3.54
C LYS A 379 19.27 23.21 -3.63
N ILE A 380 18.60 22.47 -4.51
CA ILE A 380 18.84 21.02 -4.67
C ILE A 380 20.23 20.74 -5.25
N LEU A 381 20.67 21.49 -6.27
CA LEU A 381 21.99 21.31 -6.87
C LEU A 381 23.10 21.59 -5.84
N ARG A 382 22.92 22.61 -4.99
CA ARG A 382 23.81 22.87 -3.86
C ARG A 382 23.83 21.68 -2.89
N ASP A 383 22.66 21.19 -2.50
CA ASP A 383 22.54 20.08 -1.55
C ASP A 383 23.15 18.79 -2.13
N PHE A 384 23.03 18.55 -3.44
CA PHE A 384 23.72 17.46 -4.14
C PHE A 384 25.24 17.61 -4.05
N CYS A 385 25.79 18.81 -4.26
CA CYS A 385 27.24 19.02 -4.14
C CYS A 385 27.76 18.81 -2.70
N ILE A 386 26.93 19.09 -1.69
CA ILE A 386 27.28 18.89 -0.28
C ILE A 386 27.21 17.40 0.10
N GLU A 387 26.13 16.71 -0.28
CA GLU A 387 25.91 15.30 0.10
C GLU A 387 26.77 14.33 -0.74
N PHE A 388 27.11 14.71 -1.98
CA PHE A 388 27.86 13.86 -2.93
C PHE A 388 29.12 14.57 -3.45
N PRO A 389 30.09 14.92 -2.58
CA PRO A 389 31.27 15.71 -2.98
C PRO A 389 32.18 15.02 -4.00
N GLU A 390 32.13 13.69 -4.07
CA GLU A 390 32.90 12.87 -5.03
C GLU A 390 32.21 12.72 -6.40
N TYR A 391 31.00 13.28 -6.58
CA TYR A 391 30.32 13.20 -7.87
C TYR A 391 31.05 14.06 -8.92
N GLU A 392 31.43 13.45 -10.03
CA GLU A 392 32.29 14.06 -11.07
C GLU A 392 31.76 15.41 -11.58
N LYS A 393 30.44 15.57 -11.68
CA LYS A 393 29.80 16.81 -12.17
C LYS A 393 29.56 17.88 -11.10
N CYS A 394 30.05 17.73 -9.87
CA CYS A 394 29.89 18.75 -8.83
C CYS A 394 30.44 20.12 -9.25
N GLY A 395 31.59 20.15 -9.93
CA GLY A 395 32.15 21.40 -10.47
C GLY A 395 31.24 22.05 -11.51
N GLU A 396 30.68 21.27 -12.44
CA GLU A 396 29.72 21.74 -13.45
C GLU A 396 28.44 22.30 -12.81
N MET A 397 27.92 21.62 -11.80
CA MET A 397 26.76 22.06 -11.03
C MET A 397 27.03 23.39 -10.30
N ALA A 398 28.19 23.53 -9.67
CA ALA A 398 28.59 24.78 -9.01
C ALA A 398 28.69 25.94 -10.02
N VAL A 399 29.28 25.71 -11.19
CA VAL A 399 29.34 26.72 -12.27
C VAL A 399 27.94 27.12 -12.73
N ARG A 400 27.01 26.17 -12.89
CA ARG A 400 25.61 26.45 -13.22
C ARG A 400 24.95 27.35 -12.18
N ILE A 401 25.18 27.10 -10.90
CA ILE A 401 24.65 27.92 -9.79
C ILE A 401 25.22 29.34 -9.85
N VAL A 402 26.55 29.50 -9.95
CA VAL A 402 27.21 30.82 -9.94
C VAL A 402 26.75 31.68 -11.14
N ARG A 403 26.51 31.08 -12.29
CA ARG A 403 25.97 31.78 -13.48
C ARG A 403 24.58 32.41 -13.25
N ARG A 404 23.88 32.07 -12.17
CA ARG A 404 22.59 32.67 -11.80
C ARG A 404 22.70 33.82 -10.78
N ILE A 405 23.89 34.31 -10.46
CA ILE A 405 24.07 35.37 -9.45
C ILE A 405 23.41 36.71 -9.85
N ASN A 406 23.34 37.00 -11.16
CA ASN A 406 22.72 38.20 -11.72
C ASN A 406 21.33 37.91 -12.30
N ASP A 407 20.70 36.82 -11.88
CA ASP A 407 19.41 36.41 -12.42
C ASP A 407 18.29 37.33 -11.90
N ASP A 408 17.44 37.83 -12.80
CA ASP A 408 16.31 38.70 -12.46
C ASP A 408 15.27 37.88 -11.67
N GLY A 409 15.19 38.15 -10.36
CA GLY A 409 14.24 37.48 -9.46
C GLY A 409 14.44 37.62 -7.94
N GLU A 410 15.37 38.49 -7.49
CA GLU A 410 15.82 38.69 -6.08
C GLU A 410 15.95 37.42 -5.22
#